data_AF-A0A2G1X6K6-F1
#
_entry.id   AF-A0A2G1X6K6-F1
#
_cell.length_a   1.000
_cell.length_b   1.000
_cell.length_c   1.000
_cell.angle_alpha   90.00
_cell.angle_beta   90.00
_cell.angle_gamma   90.00
#
_symmetry.space_group_name_H-M   'P 1'
#
loop_
_entity.id
_entity.type
_entity.pdbx_description
1 polymer ?
#
loop_
_entity_poly.entity_id
_entity_poly.type
_entity_poly.pdbx_seq_one_letter_code
_entity_poly.pdbx_strand_id
1 'polypeptide(L)'
;MSEDDVSARDALAIAQRALARVNEFEDRIDQLEAQRGELQEDLTAVKLRLSEIDDERPYESLSIDEKVGMVREHAFRKAVDRNGRAKLDYDDVMYEVFDGKPGAKHCYKLIRLAAGLDADEKTGGTIPGFIARNPSNGNYHLAVDAAEAKRGEVFFPRTKTGGEGGG
;
A
#
# COMPACT_ATOMS: atom_id res chain seq x y z
N MET A 1 -21.91 60.60 -9.90
CA MET A 1 -21.48 59.32 -9.31
C MET A 1 -20.58 59.68 -8.16
N SER A 2 -20.99 59.33 -6.94
CA SER A 2 -20.32 59.75 -5.71
C SER A 2 -19.04 58.92 -5.52
N GLU A 3 -17.95 59.51 -4.99
CA GLU A 3 -16.68 58.80 -4.72
C GLU A 3 -16.86 57.52 -3.89
N ASP A 4 -17.88 57.46 -3.03
CA ASP A 4 -18.25 56.27 -2.24
C ASP A 4 -18.68 55.06 -3.08
N ASP A 5 -19.37 55.27 -4.21
CA ASP A 5 -19.80 54.17 -5.09
C ASP A 5 -18.62 53.54 -5.83
N VAL A 6 -17.58 54.33 -6.13
CA VAL A 6 -16.35 53.85 -6.77
C VAL A 6 -15.52 53.02 -5.77
N SER A 7 -15.42 53.50 -4.53
CA SER A 7 -14.77 52.80 -3.42
C SER A 7 -15.41 51.44 -3.12
N ALA A 8 -16.75 51.38 -3.05
CA ALA A 8 -17.47 50.13 -2.83
C ALA A 8 -17.27 49.12 -3.98
N ARG A 9 -17.23 49.62 -5.22
CA ARG A 9 -17.02 48.79 -6.42
C ARG A 9 -15.61 48.21 -6.49
N ASP A 10 -14.60 49.01 -6.11
CA ASP A 10 -13.21 48.57 -6.03
C ASP A 10 -12.98 47.56 -4.90
N ALA A 11 -13.58 47.79 -3.72
CA ALA A 11 -13.54 46.83 -2.61
C ALA A 11 -14.17 45.48 -3.01
N LEU A 12 -15.28 45.51 -3.74
CA LEU A 12 -15.96 44.31 -4.22
C LEU A 12 -15.13 43.57 -5.29
N ALA A 13 -14.48 44.30 -6.19
CA ALA A 13 -13.56 43.72 -7.17
C ALA A 13 -12.33 43.07 -6.52
N ILE A 14 -11.78 43.70 -5.48
CA ILE A 14 -10.68 43.13 -4.68
C ILE A 14 -11.15 41.86 -3.95
N ALA A 15 -12.32 41.90 -3.32
CA ALA A 15 -12.89 40.74 -2.63
C ALA A 15 -13.14 39.56 -3.59
N GLN A 16 -13.69 39.82 -4.77
CA GLN A 16 -13.89 38.80 -5.81
C GLN A 16 -12.57 38.20 -6.28
N ARG A 17 -11.53 39.02 -6.46
CA ARG A 17 -10.20 38.55 -6.85
C ARG A 17 -9.53 37.73 -5.74
N ALA A 18 -9.73 38.12 -4.49
CA ALA A 18 -9.24 37.38 -3.34
C ALA A 18 -9.92 36.01 -3.24
N LEU A 19 -11.25 35.96 -3.37
CA LEU A 19 -12.02 34.70 -3.39
C LEU A 19 -11.59 33.79 -4.53
N ALA A 20 -11.40 34.33 -5.75
CA ALA A 20 -10.93 33.54 -6.88
C ALA A 20 -9.55 32.89 -6.61
N ARG A 21 -8.63 33.63 -5.95
CA ARG A 21 -7.32 33.08 -5.56
C ARG A 21 -7.42 32.05 -4.44
N VAL A 22 -8.33 32.24 -3.48
CA VAL A 22 -8.56 31.26 -2.42
C VAL A 22 -9.05 29.95 -3.04
N ASN A 23 -10.03 30.00 -3.93
CA ASN A 23 -10.52 28.80 -4.63
C ASN A 23 -9.40 28.11 -5.43
N GLU A 24 -8.55 28.88 -6.13
CA GLU A 24 -7.39 28.32 -6.85
C GLU A 24 -6.40 27.62 -5.89
N PHE A 25 -6.19 28.18 -4.69
CA PHE A 25 -5.34 27.55 -3.69
C PHE A 25 -5.98 26.30 -3.08
N GLU A 26 -7.30 26.31 -2.82
CA GLU A 26 -8.04 25.14 -2.35
C GLU A 26 -7.94 24.00 -3.38
N ASP A 27 -8.22 24.27 -4.65
CA ASP A 27 -8.09 23.30 -5.73
C ASP A 27 -6.65 22.73 -5.83
N ARG A 28 -5.64 23.58 -5.66
CA ARG A 28 -4.24 23.16 -5.69
C ARG A 28 -3.85 22.33 -4.46
N ILE A 29 -4.38 22.67 -3.28
CA ILE A 29 -4.16 21.90 -2.05
C ILE A 29 -4.76 20.51 -2.25
N ASP A 30 -6.00 20.41 -2.72
CA ASP A 30 -6.67 19.14 -2.97
C ASP A 30 -5.89 18.26 -3.96
N GLN A 31 -5.38 18.86 -5.06
CA GLN A 31 -4.53 18.16 -6.02
C GLN A 31 -3.22 17.65 -5.39
N LEU A 32 -2.55 18.48 -4.60
CA LEU A 32 -1.30 18.10 -3.93
C LEU A 32 -1.52 17.01 -2.87
N GLU A 33 -2.64 17.06 -2.15
CA GLU A 33 -3.00 16.05 -1.17
C GLU A 33 -3.32 14.70 -1.83
N ALA A 34 -4.02 14.71 -2.97
CA ALA A 34 -4.26 13.53 -3.78
C ALA A 34 -2.94 12.93 -4.29
N GLN A 35 -2.07 13.74 -4.92
CA GLN A 35 -0.75 13.29 -5.41
C GLN A 35 0.14 12.75 -4.30
N ARG A 36 0.14 13.41 -3.12
CA ARG A 36 0.86 12.91 -1.94
C ARG A 36 0.32 11.55 -1.50
N GLY A 37 -0.99 11.36 -1.54
CA GLY A 37 -1.65 10.08 -1.23
C GLY A 37 -1.19 8.96 -2.17
N GLU A 38 -1.24 9.20 -3.47
CA GLU A 38 -0.79 8.26 -4.51
C GLU A 38 0.70 7.91 -4.36
N LEU A 39 1.57 8.92 -4.22
CA LEU A 39 3.01 8.70 -4.04
C LEU A 39 3.33 7.90 -2.78
N GLN A 40 2.58 8.12 -1.69
CA GLN A 40 2.77 7.35 -0.45
C GLN A 40 2.31 5.89 -0.61
N GLU A 41 1.28 5.65 -1.42
CA GLU A 41 0.82 4.31 -1.79
C GLU A 41 1.86 3.58 -2.63
N ASP A 42 2.36 4.20 -3.69
CA ASP A 42 3.40 3.63 -4.54
C ASP A 42 4.66 3.32 -3.76
N LEU A 43 5.12 4.26 -2.92
CA LEU A 43 6.29 4.06 -2.08
C LEU A 43 6.10 2.88 -1.11
N THR A 44 4.91 2.74 -0.55
CA THR A 44 4.59 1.62 0.35
C THR A 44 4.58 0.30 -0.42
N ALA A 45 3.96 0.25 -1.60
CA ALA A 45 3.92 -0.93 -2.46
C ALA A 45 5.35 -1.39 -2.82
N VAL A 46 6.21 -0.46 -3.25
CA VAL A 46 7.62 -0.74 -3.58
C VAL A 46 8.39 -1.25 -2.37
N LYS A 47 8.23 -0.63 -1.20
CA LYS A 47 8.93 -1.07 0.02
C LYS A 47 8.52 -2.47 0.47
N LEU A 48 7.23 -2.81 0.35
CA LEU A 48 6.71 -4.13 0.68
C LEU A 48 7.29 -5.24 -0.20
N ARG A 49 7.67 -4.91 -1.44
CA ARG A 49 8.32 -5.81 -2.40
C ARG A 49 9.72 -6.27 -1.98
N LEU A 50 10.35 -5.58 -1.01
CA LEU A 50 11.66 -5.91 -0.40
C LEU A 50 12.88 -5.98 -1.35
N SER A 51 12.71 -5.80 -2.67
CA SER A 51 13.82 -5.71 -3.64
C SER A 51 13.38 -5.08 -4.97
N GLU A 52 14.34 -4.50 -5.70
CA GLU A 52 14.22 -4.12 -7.11
C GLU A 52 14.19 -5.40 -7.94
N ILE A 53 13.00 -6.00 -8.08
CA ILE A 53 12.81 -7.18 -8.93
C ILE A 53 12.62 -6.70 -10.36
N ASP A 54 13.42 -7.25 -11.26
CA ASP A 54 13.10 -7.25 -12.69
C ASP A 54 11.83 -8.10 -12.91
N ASP A 55 10.73 -7.44 -13.27
CA ASP A 55 9.41 -8.05 -13.51
C ASP A 55 9.44 -9.17 -14.56
N GLU A 56 10.48 -9.23 -15.40
CA GLU A 56 10.63 -10.23 -16.46
C GLU A 56 11.24 -11.56 -15.96
N ARG A 57 11.66 -11.62 -14.68
CA ARG A 57 12.28 -12.82 -14.13
C ARG A 57 11.28 -13.98 -14.00
N PRO A 58 11.65 -15.20 -14.44
CA PRO A 58 10.76 -16.35 -14.31
C PRO A 58 10.56 -16.72 -12.84
N TYR A 59 9.36 -17.18 -12.50
CA TYR A 59 8.95 -17.59 -11.14
C TYR A 59 9.97 -18.51 -10.42
N GLU A 60 10.58 -19.45 -11.16
CA GLU A 60 11.57 -20.39 -10.59
C GLU A 60 12.89 -19.74 -10.18
N SER A 61 13.20 -18.56 -10.75
CA SER A 61 14.39 -17.77 -10.39
C SER A 61 14.17 -16.84 -9.20
N LEU A 62 12.92 -16.70 -8.73
CA LEU A 62 12.60 -15.87 -7.58
C LEU A 62 12.93 -16.61 -6.28
N SER A 63 13.66 -15.93 -5.41
CA SER A 63 13.84 -16.35 -4.02
C SER A 63 12.50 -16.33 -3.27
N ILE A 64 12.47 -16.96 -2.10
CA ILE A 64 11.27 -16.96 -1.25
C ILE A 64 10.91 -15.55 -0.80
N ASP A 65 11.90 -14.74 -0.43
CA ASP A 65 11.65 -13.38 0.07
C ASP A 65 11.09 -12.47 -1.03
N GLU A 66 11.56 -12.63 -2.26
CA GLU A 66 11.02 -11.94 -3.44
C GLU A 66 9.56 -12.33 -3.70
N LYS A 67 9.25 -13.64 -3.64
CA LYS A 67 7.86 -14.13 -3.77
C LYS A 67 6.98 -13.56 -2.67
N VAL A 68 7.48 -13.49 -1.43
CA VAL A 68 6.75 -12.92 -0.29
C VAL A 68 6.52 -11.42 -0.49
N GLY A 69 7.52 -10.70 -0.99
CA GLY A 69 7.41 -9.29 -1.33
C GLY A 69 6.33 -9.02 -2.37
N MET A 70 6.32 -9.80 -3.46
CA MET A 70 5.29 -9.70 -4.51
C MET A 70 3.88 -9.97 -3.97
N VAL A 71 3.71 -10.96 -3.09
CA VAL A 71 2.41 -11.23 -2.44
C VAL A 71 1.97 -10.04 -1.58
N ARG A 72 2.88 -9.42 -0.80
CA ARG A 72 2.54 -8.26 0.03
C ARG A 72 2.18 -7.04 -0.82
N GLU A 73 2.95 -6.77 -1.87
CA GLU A 73 2.71 -5.69 -2.82
C GLU A 73 1.33 -5.84 -3.49
N HIS A 74 1.03 -7.01 -4.06
CA HIS A 74 -0.26 -7.27 -4.70
C HIS A 74 -1.41 -7.15 -3.72
N ALA A 75 -1.27 -7.72 -2.52
CA ALA A 75 -2.31 -7.67 -1.50
C ALA A 75 -2.58 -6.24 -1.00
N PHE A 76 -1.52 -5.43 -0.88
CA PHE A 76 -1.63 -4.02 -0.52
C PHE A 76 -2.33 -3.21 -1.61
N ARG A 77 -1.92 -3.35 -2.88
CA ARG A 77 -2.59 -2.67 -4.00
C ARG A 77 -4.06 -3.06 -4.09
N LYS A 78 -4.37 -4.36 -4.00
CA LYS A 78 -5.75 -4.87 -3.96
C LYS A 78 -6.55 -4.28 -2.79
N ALA A 79 -5.91 -4.03 -1.64
CA ALA A 79 -6.55 -3.40 -0.50
C ALA A 79 -6.81 -1.91 -0.73
N VAL A 80 -5.86 -1.17 -1.31
CA VAL A 80 -6.02 0.25 -1.69
C VAL A 80 -7.20 0.39 -2.66
N ASP A 81 -7.23 -0.41 -3.72
CA ASP A 81 -8.30 -0.40 -4.74
C ASP A 81 -9.69 -0.74 -4.17
N ARG A 82 -9.74 -1.50 -3.07
CA ARG A 82 -10.97 -1.96 -2.41
C ARG A 82 -11.29 -1.20 -1.12
N ASN A 83 -10.94 0.08 -1.07
CA ASN A 83 -11.29 0.97 0.05
C ASN A 83 -10.59 0.60 1.37
N GLY A 84 -9.32 0.20 1.26
CA GLY A 84 -8.39 0.00 2.37
C GLY A 84 -8.27 -1.42 2.93
N ARG A 85 -9.06 -2.39 2.44
CA ARG A 85 -9.02 -3.78 2.92
C ARG A 85 -9.15 -4.82 1.81
N ALA A 86 -8.38 -5.89 1.92
CA ALA A 86 -8.47 -7.04 1.01
C ALA A 86 -8.27 -8.37 1.74
N LYS A 87 -8.64 -9.43 1.02
CA LYS A 87 -8.31 -10.81 1.36
C LYS A 87 -7.64 -11.43 0.12
N LEU A 88 -6.54 -12.14 0.35
CA LEU A 88 -5.89 -12.99 -0.66
C LEU A 88 -5.93 -14.43 -0.17
N ASP A 89 -6.68 -15.29 -0.84
CA ASP A 89 -6.63 -16.72 -0.62
C ASP A 89 -5.63 -17.42 -1.57
N TYR A 90 -5.69 -18.75 -1.58
CA TYR A 90 -4.82 -19.56 -2.42
C TYR A 90 -4.97 -19.24 -3.92
N ASP A 91 -6.20 -19.08 -4.41
CA ASP A 91 -6.45 -18.86 -5.83
C ASP A 91 -5.95 -17.48 -6.24
N ASP A 92 -6.14 -16.47 -5.38
CA ASP A 92 -5.58 -15.13 -5.61
C ASP A 92 -4.05 -15.18 -5.73
N VAL A 93 -3.36 -15.85 -4.80
CA VAL A 93 -1.89 -15.97 -4.84
C VAL A 93 -1.44 -16.76 -6.07
N MET A 94 -2.14 -17.82 -6.42
CA MET A 94 -1.79 -18.66 -7.55
C MET A 94 -1.93 -17.90 -8.87
N TYR A 95 -3.10 -17.34 -9.14
CA TYR A 95 -3.46 -16.85 -10.46
C TYR A 95 -3.25 -15.35 -10.64
N GLU A 96 -3.39 -14.55 -9.59
CA GLU A 96 -3.21 -13.10 -9.72
C GLU A 96 -1.76 -12.67 -9.49
N VAL A 97 -1.00 -13.39 -8.65
CA VAL A 97 0.40 -13.00 -8.32
C VAL A 97 1.43 -13.76 -9.17
N PHE A 98 1.17 -15.03 -9.49
CA PHE A 98 2.18 -15.92 -10.09
C PHE A 98 1.69 -16.74 -11.29
N ASP A 99 0.60 -16.33 -11.94
CA ASP A 99 0.11 -16.92 -13.21
C ASP A 99 0.00 -18.47 -13.21
N GLY A 100 -0.49 -19.04 -12.11
CA GLY A 100 -0.72 -20.48 -11.98
C GLY A 100 0.54 -21.31 -11.68
N LYS A 101 1.72 -20.71 -11.55
CA LYS A 101 3.00 -21.41 -11.36
C LYS A 101 3.12 -22.17 -10.02
N PRO A 102 2.85 -21.58 -8.85
CA PRO A 102 3.04 -22.26 -7.57
C PRO A 102 1.96 -23.30 -7.30
N GLY A 103 2.30 -24.44 -6.69
CA GLY A 103 1.30 -25.38 -6.18
C GLY A 103 0.63 -24.90 -4.87
N ALA A 104 -0.54 -25.47 -4.53
CA ALA A 104 -1.35 -25.06 -3.38
C ALA A 104 -0.60 -25.00 -2.04
N LYS A 105 0.19 -26.02 -1.72
CA LYS A 105 1.00 -26.03 -0.49
C LYS A 105 1.95 -24.84 -0.42
N HIS A 106 2.48 -24.41 -1.56
CA HIS A 106 3.40 -23.28 -1.63
C HIS A 106 2.68 -21.94 -1.46
N CYS A 107 1.51 -21.76 -2.07
CA CYS A 107 0.70 -20.56 -1.85
C CYS A 107 0.34 -20.36 -0.37
N TYR A 108 -0.06 -21.44 0.32
CA TYR A 108 -0.33 -21.36 1.76
C TYR A 108 0.92 -21.00 2.58
N LYS A 109 2.10 -21.46 2.16
CA LYS A 109 3.37 -21.05 2.76
C LYS A 109 3.62 -19.55 2.53
N LEU A 110 3.41 -19.05 1.31
CA LEU A 110 3.59 -17.64 0.99
C LEU A 110 2.64 -16.74 1.76
N ILE A 111 1.37 -17.14 1.96
CA ILE A 111 0.41 -16.40 2.81
C ILE A 111 0.95 -16.24 4.24
N ARG A 112 1.48 -17.30 4.85
CA ARG A 112 2.04 -17.25 6.21
C ARG A 112 3.25 -16.34 6.29
N LEU A 113 4.19 -16.51 5.35
CA LEU A 113 5.40 -15.70 5.30
C LEU A 113 5.07 -14.22 5.02
N ALA A 114 4.06 -13.93 4.20
CA ALA A 114 3.58 -12.57 3.97
C ALA A 114 3.05 -11.94 5.26
N ALA A 115 2.35 -12.70 6.10
CA ALA A 115 1.97 -12.27 7.45
C ALA A 115 3.16 -12.22 8.45
N GLY A 116 4.35 -12.69 8.07
CA GLY A 116 5.54 -12.71 8.91
C GLY A 116 5.54 -13.86 9.92
N LEU A 117 4.82 -14.93 9.62
CA LEU A 117 4.76 -16.14 10.43
C LEU A 117 5.86 -17.12 10.03
N ASP A 118 6.37 -17.85 11.01
CA ASP A 118 7.26 -18.98 10.79
C ASP A 118 6.50 -20.22 10.30
N ALA A 119 7.24 -21.25 9.88
CA ALA A 119 6.67 -22.44 9.23
C ALA A 119 5.61 -23.19 10.08
N ASP A 120 5.73 -23.12 11.40
CA ASP A 120 4.86 -23.84 12.35
C ASP A 120 3.59 -23.05 12.70
N GLU A 121 3.61 -21.73 12.54
CA GLU A 121 2.48 -20.86 12.84
C GLU A 121 1.52 -20.78 11.65
N LYS A 122 0.26 -21.17 11.87
CA LYS A 122 -0.73 -21.21 10.80
C LYS A 122 -1.56 -19.94 10.65
N THR A 123 -1.72 -19.14 11.70
CA THR A 123 -2.57 -17.95 11.71
C THR A 123 -1.97 -16.88 12.61
N GLY A 124 -2.31 -15.61 12.37
CA GLY A 124 -1.73 -14.46 13.05
C GLY A 124 -0.93 -13.61 12.07
N GLY A 125 -0.13 -12.68 12.60
CA GLY A 125 0.80 -11.90 11.80
C GLY A 125 1.69 -11.02 12.66
N THR A 126 2.95 -10.89 12.26
CA THR A 126 3.94 -9.99 12.87
C THR A 126 4.20 -8.75 12.00
N ILE A 127 3.72 -8.76 10.75
CA ILE A 127 3.87 -7.63 9.83
C ILE A 127 2.64 -6.72 9.95
N PRO A 128 2.83 -5.42 10.24
CA PRO A 128 1.73 -4.47 10.34
C PRO A 128 0.84 -4.51 9.10
N GLY A 129 -0.47 -4.65 9.29
CA GLY A 129 -1.45 -4.71 8.21
C GLY A 129 -1.59 -6.05 7.51
N PHE A 130 -0.86 -7.11 7.89
CA PHE A 130 -0.95 -8.41 7.24
C PHE A 130 -1.19 -9.53 8.26
N ILE A 131 -2.32 -10.24 8.14
CA ILE A 131 -2.73 -11.29 9.09
C ILE A 131 -3.22 -12.52 8.33
N ALA A 132 -2.59 -13.67 8.53
CA ALA A 132 -3.09 -14.95 8.05
C ALA A 132 -4.28 -15.42 8.93
N ARG A 133 -5.42 -15.73 8.29
CA ARG A 133 -6.66 -16.11 8.98
C ARG A 133 -7.19 -17.45 8.46
N ASN A 134 -7.74 -18.23 9.38
CA ASN A 134 -8.46 -19.47 9.09
C ASN A 134 -9.86 -19.40 9.72
N PRO A 135 -10.82 -18.68 9.11
CA PRO A 135 -12.16 -18.55 9.67
C PRO A 135 -12.91 -19.89 9.65
N SER A 136 -13.86 -20.08 10.56
CA SER A 136 -14.69 -21.29 10.61
C SER A 136 -15.56 -21.47 9.35
N ASN A 137 -15.91 -20.35 8.70
CA ASN A 137 -16.61 -20.30 7.43
C ASN A 137 -15.81 -19.45 6.44
N GLY A 138 -15.34 -20.07 5.35
CA GLY A 138 -14.57 -19.44 4.29
C GLY A 138 -13.16 -20.01 4.11
N ASN A 139 -12.42 -19.48 3.15
CA ASN A 139 -11.07 -19.96 2.83
C ASN A 139 -10.02 -19.39 3.78
N TYR A 140 -8.94 -20.15 3.94
CA TYR A 140 -7.71 -19.64 4.53
C TYR A 140 -7.13 -18.52 3.66
N HIS A 141 -6.82 -17.37 4.26
CA HIS A 141 -6.42 -16.18 3.50
C HIS A 141 -5.48 -15.26 4.28
N LEU A 142 -4.77 -14.42 3.54
CA LEU A 142 -4.12 -13.22 4.05
C LEU A 142 -5.14 -12.08 4.10
N ALA A 143 -5.46 -11.60 5.29
CA ALA A 143 -6.25 -10.38 5.49
C ALA A 143 -5.31 -9.17 5.53
N VAL A 144 -5.66 -8.12 4.76
CA VAL A 144 -4.83 -6.92 4.62
C VAL A 144 -5.58 -5.66 5.03
N ASP A 145 -4.91 -4.80 5.79
CA ASP A 145 -5.33 -3.43 6.13
C ASP A 145 -4.28 -2.43 5.63
N ALA A 146 -4.62 -1.69 4.57
CA ALA A 146 -3.69 -0.81 3.89
C ALA A 146 -3.23 0.36 4.79
N ALA A 147 -4.09 0.84 5.68
CA ALA A 147 -3.74 1.94 6.59
C ALA A 147 -2.72 1.48 7.64
N GLU A 148 -2.86 0.24 8.14
CA GLU A 148 -1.88 -0.32 9.05
C GLU A 148 -0.55 -0.67 8.36
N ALA A 149 -0.59 -1.19 7.12
CA ALA A 149 0.61 -1.42 6.31
C ALA A 149 1.40 -0.12 6.03
N LYS A 150 0.72 0.95 5.62
CA LYS A 150 1.33 2.29 5.44
C LYS A 150 2.00 2.79 6.71
N ARG A 151 1.34 2.63 7.87
CA ARG A 151 1.91 3.03 9.17
C ARG A 151 3.14 2.19 9.51
N GLY A 152 3.08 0.88 9.29
CA GLY A 152 4.20 -0.03 9.49
C GLY A 152 5.46 0.43 8.76
N GLU A 153 5.37 0.76 7.48
CA GLU A 153 6.51 1.23 6.68
C GLU A 153 7.06 2.62 7.08
N VAL A 154 6.20 3.48 7.63
CA VAL A 154 6.60 4.82 8.10
C VAL A 154 7.34 4.74 9.44
N PHE A 155 6.89 3.89 10.35
CA PHE A 155 7.42 3.82 11.73
C PHE A 155 8.45 2.70 11.95
N PHE A 156 8.40 1.65 11.14
CA PHE A 156 9.31 0.52 11.17
C PHE A 156 9.81 0.23 9.76
N PRO A 157 10.57 1.16 9.14
CA PRO A 157 11.23 0.86 7.89
C PRO A 157 12.11 -0.37 8.15
N ARG A 158 11.88 -1.47 7.43
CA ARG A 158 12.72 -2.68 7.54
C ARG A 158 14.10 -2.37 6.96
N THR A 159 14.91 -1.62 7.70
CA THR A 159 16.32 -1.45 7.40
C THR A 159 17.03 -2.76 7.71
N LYS A 160 17.22 -3.57 6.66
CA LYS A 160 18.42 -4.39 6.43
C LYS A 160 18.91 -5.17 7.66
N THR A 161 18.18 -6.18 8.12
CA THR A 161 18.80 -7.27 8.89
C THR A 161 19.53 -8.19 7.91
N GLY A 162 20.71 -7.75 7.49
CA GLY A 162 21.59 -8.48 6.56
C GLY A 162 22.96 -7.82 6.45
N GLY A 163 23.82 -8.09 7.45
CA GLY A 163 25.28 -8.02 7.36
C GLY A 163 25.97 -6.69 7.73
N GLU A 164 26.65 -6.64 8.88
CA GLU A 164 28.13 -6.56 9.04
C GLU A 164 28.50 -6.31 10.52
N GLY A 165 29.61 -6.91 10.98
CA GLY A 165 29.94 -7.10 12.40
C GLY A 165 30.69 -5.96 13.10
N GLY A 166 30.98 -6.20 14.39
CA GLY A 166 31.87 -5.38 15.21
C GLY A 166 31.65 -5.58 16.71
N GLY A 167 32.43 -6.49 17.32
CA GLY A 167 32.49 -6.79 18.74
C GLY A 167 33.36 -7.99 19.02
#